data_AF-A0A2E0M542-F1
#
_entry.id   AF-A0A2E0M542-F1
#
_cell.length_a   1.000
_cell.length_b   1.000
_cell.length_c   1.000
_cell.angle_alpha   90.00
_cell.angle_beta   90.00
_cell.angle_gamma   90.00
#
_symmetry.space_group_name_H-M   'P 1'
#
loop_
_entity.id
_entity.type
_entity.pdbx_description
1 polymer ?
#
loop_
_entity_poly.entity_id
_entity_poly.type
_entity_poly.pdbx_seq_one_letter_code
_entity_poly.pdbx_strand_id
1 'polypeptide(L)'
;MNYKLHGSHGFRAKALNSRIRSLPQTKVAETGTDFDLVTDGDAGMARRRTHFVPPKEDPPLGLDWTEYEYRRRGRKEYRAIKNQFTKVRGDFLADLAQFNQRELRAWGIRDDEIQGMREGMVPEGFSVHHIKPLDSTGGTNEFKNLVLIPQKPYHDAIHAYLNPQVAGISIGNKRTVKLPVVKGPIYQPGAEAIAEYATARRETWRANRQAQRAVNDVAGFVPPASIQPRHVGLG
;
A
#
# COMPACT_ATOMS: atom_id res chain seq x y z
N MET A 1 -44.00 11.59 45.62
CA MET A 1 -42.54 11.79 45.85
C MET A 1 -41.80 10.93 44.83
N ASN A 2 -41.46 11.40 43.62
CA ASN A 2 -40.27 12.21 43.23
C ASN A 2 -39.01 11.75 43.97
N TYR A 3 -37.94 11.28 43.31
CA TYR A 3 -37.15 12.05 42.34
C TYR A 3 -36.65 11.30 41.10
N LYS A 4 -36.62 12.08 40.01
CA LYS A 4 -35.94 11.91 38.72
C LYS A 4 -34.44 11.64 38.88
N LEU A 5 -33.86 10.78 38.02
CA LEU A 5 -32.46 10.86 37.62
C LEU A 5 -32.37 11.33 36.17
N HIS A 6 -31.92 12.56 35.98
CA HIS A 6 -31.55 13.12 34.67
C HIS A 6 -30.16 12.63 34.27
N GLY A 7 -29.96 12.44 32.96
CA GLY A 7 -28.76 11.87 32.38
C GLY A 7 -27.51 12.74 32.43
N SER A 8 -26.39 12.12 32.09
CA SER A 8 -25.19 12.81 31.62
C SER A 8 -24.49 11.97 30.56
N HIS A 9 -24.63 12.45 29.32
CA HIS A 9 -23.58 12.56 28.30
C HIS A 9 -22.60 11.39 28.15
N GLY A 10 -22.92 10.49 27.21
CA GLY A 10 -21.95 9.61 26.59
C GLY A 10 -20.84 10.43 25.92
N PHE A 11 -19.62 10.29 26.45
CA PHE A 11 -18.42 10.80 25.83
C PHE A 11 -18.19 10.08 24.50
N ARG A 12 -18.55 10.74 23.39
CA ARG A 12 -18.02 10.44 22.06
C ARG A 12 -16.52 10.69 22.09
N ALA A 13 -15.72 9.62 22.08
CA ALA A 13 -14.30 9.70 21.78
C ALA A 13 -14.12 10.27 20.37
N LYS A 14 -13.80 11.58 20.28
CA LYS A 14 -13.28 12.18 19.06
C LYS A 14 -11.90 11.58 18.82
N ALA A 15 -11.78 10.75 17.79
CA ALA A 15 -10.50 10.27 17.30
C ALA A 15 -9.60 11.47 16.98
N LEU A 16 -8.55 11.66 17.78
CA LEU A 16 -7.52 12.65 17.51
C LEU A 16 -6.73 12.17 16.30
N ASN A 17 -6.77 12.97 15.24
CA ASN A 17 -6.08 12.73 13.99
C ASN A 17 -4.56 12.84 14.20
N SER A 18 -3.90 11.73 14.55
CA SER A 18 -2.44 11.66 14.60
C SER A 18 -1.90 11.64 13.17
N ARG A 19 -1.35 12.77 12.72
CA ARG A 19 -0.53 12.85 11.50
C ARG A 19 0.72 11.97 11.68
N ILE A 20 0.59 10.69 11.37
CA ILE A 20 1.70 9.77 11.17
C ILE A 20 2.40 10.24 9.88
N ARG A 21 3.72 10.50 9.95
CA ARG A 21 4.48 10.85 8.74
C ARG A 21 4.44 9.64 7.80
N SER A 22 3.85 9.84 6.62
CA SER A 22 3.88 8.88 5.52
C SER A 22 5.33 8.62 5.09
N LEU A 23 5.61 7.41 4.62
CA LEU A 23 6.90 7.00 4.05
C LEU A 23 7.45 8.05 3.07
N PRO A 24 8.78 8.32 3.09
CA PRO A 24 9.40 9.30 2.21
C PRO A 24 9.24 8.86 0.76
N GLN A 25 8.94 9.83 -0.09
CA GLN A 25 9.05 9.65 -1.53
C GLN A 25 10.54 9.65 -1.86
N THR A 26 11.05 8.53 -2.39
CA THR A 26 12.39 8.50 -2.98
C THR A 26 12.47 9.60 -4.04
N LYS A 27 13.60 10.33 -4.11
CA LYS A 27 13.80 11.52 -4.96
C LYS A 27 13.86 11.17 -6.46
N VAL A 28 12.80 10.59 -7.02
CA VAL A 28 12.74 10.20 -8.44
C VAL A 28 11.49 10.69 -9.16
N ALA A 29 10.60 11.43 -8.49
CA ALA A 29 9.44 12.04 -9.14
C ALA A 29 9.16 13.43 -8.57
N GLU A 30 9.22 14.44 -9.42
CA GLU A 30 8.76 15.79 -9.10
C GLU A 30 7.24 15.74 -8.84
N THR A 31 6.84 16.13 -7.63
CA THR A 31 5.42 16.30 -7.31
C THR A 31 4.91 17.55 -8.02
N GLY A 32 4.30 17.40 -9.19
CA GLY A 32 3.57 18.47 -9.85
C GLY A 32 2.33 18.86 -9.04
N THR A 33 2.24 20.12 -8.62
CA THR A 33 1.00 20.71 -8.11
C THR A 33 0.34 21.52 -9.22
N ASP A 34 -0.59 20.93 -9.96
CA ASP A 34 -1.48 21.69 -10.85
C ASP A 34 -2.76 22.11 -10.11
N PHE A 35 -3.09 23.38 -10.28
CA PHE A 35 -4.24 24.06 -9.70
C PHE A 35 -5.40 23.96 -10.70
N ASP A 36 -6.13 22.84 -10.69
CA ASP A 36 -7.35 22.74 -11.51
C ASP A 36 -8.47 23.53 -10.84
N LEU A 37 -8.67 24.77 -11.30
CA LEU A 37 -9.88 25.55 -11.09
C LEU A 37 -11.03 24.88 -11.85
N VAL A 38 -11.76 23.99 -11.16
CA VAL A 38 -13.12 23.62 -11.59
C VAL A 38 -14.07 24.64 -10.99
N THR A 39 -14.48 25.62 -11.80
CA THR A 39 -15.69 26.39 -11.57
C THR A 39 -16.87 25.48 -11.92
N ASP A 40 -17.63 25.07 -10.91
CA ASP A 40 -19.08 25.25 -10.86
C ASP A 40 -19.68 24.50 -9.67
N GLY A 41 -20.44 25.25 -8.87
CA GLY A 41 -21.52 24.72 -8.05
C GLY A 41 -21.14 23.90 -6.82
N ASP A 42 -21.35 24.53 -5.66
CA ASP A 42 -21.42 23.92 -4.34
C ASP A 42 -20.09 23.76 -3.58
N ALA A 43 -20.14 24.08 -2.30
CA ALA A 43 -19.03 24.44 -1.43
C ALA A 43 -17.99 23.31 -1.24
N GLY A 44 -17.07 23.18 -2.20
CA GLY A 44 -16.01 22.19 -2.19
C GLY A 44 -14.84 22.57 -1.29
N MET A 45 -14.71 21.94 -0.13
CA MET A 45 -13.42 21.84 0.56
C MET A 45 -12.38 21.33 -0.44
N ALA A 46 -11.44 22.20 -0.86
CA ALA A 46 -10.32 21.87 -1.72
C ALA A 46 -9.48 20.75 -1.09
N ARG A 47 -9.81 19.50 -1.41
CA ARG A 47 -8.96 18.35 -1.06
C ARG A 47 -7.79 18.39 -2.02
N ARG A 48 -6.60 18.78 -1.53
CA ARG A 48 -5.34 18.60 -2.25
C ARG A 48 -5.18 17.12 -2.60
N ARG A 49 -5.59 16.74 -3.82
CA ARG A 49 -5.20 15.48 -4.44
C ARG A 49 -3.84 15.72 -5.06
N THR A 50 -2.79 15.33 -4.36
CA THR A 50 -1.47 15.22 -4.97
C THR A 50 -1.53 14.11 -6.01
N HIS A 51 -1.62 14.45 -7.29
CA HIS A 51 -1.50 13.48 -8.37
C HIS A 51 -0.03 13.07 -8.48
N PHE A 52 0.23 11.76 -8.56
CA PHE A 52 1.57 11.26 -8.91
C PHE A 52 1.79 11.56 -10.39
N VAL A 53 2.78 12.40 -10.69
CA VAL A 53 3.25 12.61 -12.06
C VAL A 53 4.31 11.54 -12.31
N PRO A 54 4.08 10.60 -13.24
CA PRO A 54 5.10 9.62 -13.58
C PRO A 54 6.35 10.33 -14.11
N PRO A 55 7.56 9.79 -13.84
CA PRO A 55 8.76 10.22 -14.54
C PRO A 55 8.51 10.23 -16.06
N LYS A 56 9.08 11.20 -16.78
CA LYS A 56 8.96 11.30 -18.24
C LYS A 56 9.64 10.16 -19.00
N GLU A 57 10.26 9.22 -18.29
CA GLU A 57 10.92 8.04 -18.84
C GLU A 57 9.89 7.04 -19.40
N ASP A 58 10.14 6.54 -20.62
CA ASP A 58 9.34 5.48 -21.27
C ASP A 58 10.13 4.15 -21.22
N PRO A 59 9.77 3.18 -20.35
CA PRO A 59 8.72 3.18 -19.33
C PRO A 59 9.26 3.74 -17.98
N PRO A 60 8.39 4.07 -17.01
CA PRO A 60 8.84 4.80 -15.83
C PRO A 60 9.76 3.98 -14.93
N LEU A 61 10.71 4.67 -14.27
CA LEU A 61 11.65 4.10 -13.30
C LEU A 61 12.60 3.06 -13.91
N GLY A 62 12.96 3.21 -15.18
CA GLY A 62 13.88 2.32 -15.89
C GLY A 62 13.39 0.87 -16.00
N LEU A 63 12.07 0.63 -15.93
CA LEU A 63 11.51 -0.70 -16.13
C LEU A 63 11.73 -1.18 -17.58
N ASP A 64 11.73 -2.49 -17.79
CA ASP A 64 11.52 -3.04 -19.14
C ASP A 64 10.02 -3.06 -19.45
N TRP A 65 9.64 -3.18 -20.73
CA TRP A 65 8.26 -3.43 -21.14
C TRP A 65 8.18 -4.54 -22.17
N THR A 66 7.00 -5.16 -22.25
CA THR A 66 6.65 -6.12 -23.29
C THR A 66 5.36 -5.71 -23.98
N GLU A 67 5.22 -6.07 -25.24
CA GLU A 67 3.92 -5.99 -25.91
C GLU A 67 2.94 -6.97 -25.25
N TYR A 68 1.73 -6.50 -25.00
CA TYR A 68 0.65 -7.27 -24.40
C TYR A 68 -0.66 -6.98 -25.12
N GLU A 69 -1.35 -8.01 -25.59
CA GLU A 69 -2.68 -7.87 -26.17
C GLU A 69 -3.70 -7.66 -25.02
N TYR A 70 -4.02 -6.40 -24.75
CA TYR A 70 -5.02 -6.05 -23.77
C TYR A 70 -6.41 -6.26 -24.33
N ARG A 71 -7.16 -7.23 -23.78
CA ARG A 71 -8.58 -7.43 -24.09
C ARG A 71 -9.47 -7.10 -22.90
N ARG A 72 -10.36 -6.12 -23.04
CA ARG A 72 -11.23 -5.65 -21.94
C ARG A 72 -12.26 -6.71 -21.57
N ARG A 73 -12.22 -7.17 -20.32
CA ARG A 73 -13.13 -8.19 -19.77
C ARG A 73 -14.55 -7.62 -19.55
N GLY A 74 -15.55 -8.50 -19.61
CA GLY A 74 -16.92 -8.19 -19.18
C GLY A 74 -17.00 -7.84 -17.70
N ARG A 75 -17.91 -6.93 -17.34
CA ARG A 75 -18.02 -6.42 -15.96
C ARG A 75 -18.40 -7.50 -14.93
N LYS A 76 -19.28 -8.42 -15.30
CA LYS A 76 -19.73 -9.55 -14.44
C LYS A 76 -18.56 -10.47 -14.11
N GLU A 77 -17.80 -10.85 -15.12
CA GLU A 77 -16.63 -11.72 -15.01
C GLU A 77 -15.52 -11.05 -14.19
N TYR A 78 -15.22 -9.77 -14.46
CA TYR A 78 -14.26 -8.99 -13.66
C TYR A 78 -14.64 -8.97 -12.17
N ARG A 79 -15.92 -8.73 -11.85
CA ARG A 79 -16.40 -8.70 -10.46
C ARG A 79 -16.25 -10.07 -9.79
N ALA A 80 -16.58 -11.15 -10.48
CA ALA A 80 -16.46 -12.50 -9.94
C ALA A 80 -15.01 -12.81 -9.52
N ILE A 81 -14.04 -12.46 -10.35
CA ILE A 81 -12.61 -12.68 -10.05
C ILE A 81 -12.11 -11.70 -8.98
N LYS A 82 -12.51 -10.43 -9.05
CA LYS A 82 -12.15 -9.43 -8.02
C LYS A 82 -12.60 -9.86 -6.63
N ASN A 83 -13.78 -10.47 -6.50
CA ASN A 83 -14.30 -10.92 -5.21
C ASN A 83 -13.46 -12.05 -4.58
N GLN A 84 -12.76 -12.84 -5.40
CA GLN A 84 -11.86 -13.90 -4.92
C GLN A 84 -10.50 -13.34 -4.47
N PHE A 85 -10.14 -12.13 -4.92
CA PHE A 85 -8.79 -11.59 -4.73
C PHE A 85 -8.42 -11.42 -3.26
N THR A 86 -9.35 -11.02 -2.39
CA THR A 86 -9.04 -10.82 -0.96
C THR A 86 -8.45 -12.06 -0.31
N LYS A 87 -9.04 -13.24 -0.58
CA LYS A 87 -8.54 -14.51 -0.04
C LYS A 87 -7.18 -14.85 -0.65
N VAL A 88 -7.09 -14.84 -1.97
CA VAL A 88 -5.85 -15.16 -2.69
C VAL A 88 -4.69 -14.25 -2.26
N ARG A 89 -4.96 -12.95 -2.08
CA ARG A 89 -3.97 -11.99 -1.60
C ARG A 89 -3.45 -12.37 -0.22
N GLY A 90 -4.32 -12.81 0.68
CA GLY A 90 -3.93 -13.30 2.00
C GLY A 90 -3.06 -14.55 1.90
N ASP A 91 -3.48 -15.54 1.12
CA ASP A 91 -2.73 -16.78 0.90
C ASP A 91 -1.34 -16.50 0.28
N PHE A 92 -1.27 -15.57 -0.69
CA PHE A 92 -0.02 -15.14 -1.32
C PHE A 92 0.94 -14.50 -0.31
N LEU A 93 0.45 -13.59 0.54
CA LEU A 93 1.28 -12.95 1.57
C LEU A 93 1.81 -13.97 2.59
N ALA A 94 0.99 -14.94 2.97
CA ALA A 94 1.39 -16.01 3.88
C ALA A 94 2.50 -16.88 3.27
N ASP A 95 2.40 -17.21 1.98
CA ASP A 95 3.43 -17.94 1.22
C ASP A 95 4.76 -17.17 1.21
N LEU A 96 4.74 -15.86 0.90
CA LEU A 96 5.94 -15.02 0.96
C LEU A 96 6.56 -14.96 2.35
N ALA A 97 5.73 -14.84 3.39
CA ALA A 97 6.20 -14.78 4.77
C ALA A 97 6.84 -16.10 5.23
N GLN A 98 6.46 -17.22 4.62
CA GLN A 98 7.05 -18.52 4.89
C GLN A 98 8.37 -18.70 4.14
N PHE A 99 8.40 -18.43 2.84
CA PHE A 99 9.49 -18.85 1.95
C PHE A 99 10.47 -17.75 1.53
N ASN A 100 10.10 -16.46 1.67
CA ASN A 100 10.88 -15.33 1.16
C ASN A 100 11.32 -14.34 2.25
N GLN A 101 11.50 -14.81 3.48
CA GLN A 101 11.83 -13.93 4.61
C GLN A 101 13.12 -13.12 4.39
N ARG A 102 14.11 -13.67 3.67
CA ARG A 102 15.36 -12.96 3.39
C ARG A 102 15.12 -11.77 2.47
N GLU A 103 14.39 -11.96 1.38
CA GLU A 103 14.05 -10.87 0.45
C GLU A 103 13.16 -9.82 1.12
N LEU A 104 12.19 -10.24 1.93
CA LEU A 104 11.33 -9.33 2.70
C LEU A 104 12.14 -8.45 3.65
N ARG A 105 13.09 -9.04 4.39
CA ARG A 105 13.98 -8.29 5.28
C ARG A 105 14.92 -7.35 4.52
N ALA A 106 15.38 -7.73 3.33
CA ALA A 106 16.19 -6.85 2.48
C ALA A 106 15.43 -5.57 2.11
N TRP A 107 14.12 -5.67 1.89
CA TRP A 107 13.21 -4.54 1.70
C TRP A 107 12.93 -3.71 2.96
N GLY A 108 13.51 -4.06 4.10
CA GLY A 108 13.25 -3.39 5.38
C GLY A 108 11.88 -3.69 5.95
N ILE A 109 11.23 -4.79 5.53
CA ILE A 109 10.02 -5.30 6.16
C ILE A 109 10.42 -5.95 7.49
N ARG A 110 9.78 -5.51 8.57
CA ARG A 110 10.12 -5.93 9.94
C ARG A 110 9.49 -7.29 10.28
N ASP A 111 10.05 -7.99 11.27
CA ASP A 111 9.57 -9.34 11.63
C ASP A 111 8.11 -9.38 12.11
N ASP A 112 7.62 -8.32 12.76
CA ASP A 112 6.20 -8.17 13.13
C ASP A 112 5.30 -7.94 11.92
N GLU A 113 5.77 -7.22 10.90
CA GLU A 113 5.07 -7.11 9.62
C GLU A 113 5.05 -8.47 8.89
N ILE A 114 6.16 -9.21 8.90
CA ILE A 114 6.23 -10.58 8.35
C ILE A 114 5.27 -11.52 9.10
N GLN A 115 5.13 -11.37 10.41
CA GLN A 115 4.12 -12.12 11.17
C GLN A 115 2.71 -11.74 10.71
N GLY A 116 2.41 -10.45 10.54
CA GLY A 116 1.14 -10.00 10.01
C GLY A 116 0.85 -10.51 8.59
N MET A 117 1.88 -10.65 7.75
CA MET A 117 1.74 -11.24 6.41
C MET A 117 1.24 -12.68 6.45
N ARG A 118 1.57 -13.47 7.49
CA ARG A 118 1.03 -14.83 7.68
C ARG A 118 -0.48 -14.84 7.90
N GLU A 119 -1.04 -13.72 8.36
CA GLU A 119 -2.47 -13.49 8.55
C GLU A 119 -3.10 -12.74 7.34
N GLY A 120 -2.33 -12.52 6.27
CA GLY A 120 -2.79 -11.83 5.07
C GLY A 120 -2.76 -10.30 5.16
N MET A 121 -2.08 -9.74 6.15
CA MET A 121 -1.86 -8.29 6.26
C MET A 121 -0.73 -7.85 5.33
N VAL A 122 -0.98 -6.78 4.56
CA VAL A 122 0.03 -6.20 3.68
C VAL A 122 0.98 -5.33 4.53
N PRO A 123 2.31 -5.47 4.38
CA PRO A 123 3.26 -4.59 5.05
C PRO A 123 3.00 -3.13 4.73
N GLU A 124 3.28 -2.23 5.68
CA GLU A 124 3.06 -0.80 5.48
C GLU A 124 3.79 -0.35 4.21
N GLY A 125 3.21 0.47 3.34
CA GLY A 125 3.88 0.97 2.14
C GLY A 125 4.07 0.00 0.98
N PHE A 126 3.62 -1.25 1.10
CA PHE A 126 3.60 -2.22 0.01
C PHE A 126 2.17 -2.44 -0.50
N SER A 127 2.08 -3.01 -1.71
CA SER A 127 0.84 -3.51 -2.30
C SER A 127 1.10 -4.80 -3.06
N VAL A 128 0.08 -5.65 -3.13
CA VAL A 128 0.08 -6.81 -4.03
C VAL A 128 -0.48 -6.36 -5.37
N HIS A 129 0.36 -6.37 -6.40
CA HIS A 129 0.03 -5.93 -7.75
C HIS A 129 -0.21 -7.12 -8.67
N HIS A 130 -1.17 -6.99 -9.57
CA HIS A 130 -1.35 -7.95 -10.67
C HIS A 130 -0.42 -7.57 -11.82
N ILE A 131 0.52 -8.45 -12.19
CA ILE A 131 1.46 -8.22 -13.31
C ILE A 131 0.68 -7.99 -14.61
N LYS A 132 -0.24 -8.90 -14.94
CA LYS A 132 -1.23 -8.70 -16.00
C LYS A 132 -2.51 -8.12 -15.39
N PRO A 133 -3.07 -7.03 -15.96
CA PRO A 133 -4.22 -6.35 -15.39
C PRO A 133 -5.45 -7.25 -15.26
N LEU A 134 -6.08 -7.26 -14.08
CA LEU A 134 -7.24 -8.10 -13.78
C LEU A 134 -8.47 -7.79 -14.65
N ASP A 135 -8.58 -6.55 -15.11
CA ASP A 135 -9.64 -6.10 -16.01
C ASP A 135 -9.40 -6.50 -17.48
N SER A 136 -8.26 -7.13 -17.75
CA SER A 136 -7.95 -7.82 -19.00
C SER A 136 -8.30 -9.32 -18.92
N THR A 137 -8.66 -9.94 -20.03
CA THR A 137 -8.92 -11.41 -20.09
C THR A 137 -7.71 -12.24 -19.66
N GLY A 138 -6.48 -11.75 -19.89
CA GLY A 138 -5.24 -12.44 -19.51
C GLY A 138 -4.78 -12.24 -18.07
N GLY A 139 -5.43 -11.36 -17.28
CA GLY A 139 -5.12 -11.17 -15.87
C GLY A 139 -5.87 -12.16 -14.97
N THR A 140 -5.15 -12.84 -14.09
CA THR A 140 -5.71 -13.85 -13.17
C THR A 140 -5.29 -13.58 -11.73
N ASN A 141 -5.94 -14.25 -10.77
CA ASN A 141 -5.52 -14.27 -9.37
C ASN A 141 -4.49 -15.38 -9.07
N GLU A 142 -3.83 -15.95 -10.08
CA GLU A 142 -2.78 -16.94 -9.83
C GLU A 142 -1.56 -16.26 -9.22
N PHE A 143 -0.84 -16.94 -8.32
CA PHE A 143 0.34 -16.38 -7.65
C PHE A 143 1.41 -15.90 -8.64
N LYS A 144 1.56 -16.59 -9.78
CA LYS A 144 2.49 -16.19 -10.85
C LYS A 144 2.14 -14.85 -11.51
N ASN A 145 0.90 -14.37 -11.32
CA ASN A 145 0.44 -13.07 -11.79
C ASN A 145 0.44 -12.02 -10.68
N LEU A 146 0.92 -12.35 -9.48
CA LEU A 146 0.99 -11.44 -8.35
C LEU A 146 2.44 -11.10 -8.02
N VAL A 147 2.66 -9.86 -7.59
CA VAL A 147 3.95 -9.40 -7.09
C VAL A 147 3.74 -8.48 -5.90
N LEU A 148 4.51 -8.66 -4.84
CA LEU A 148 4.61 -7.71 -3.75
C LEU A 148 5.58 -6.58 -4.17
N ILE A 149 5.07 -5.35 -4.19
CA ILE A 149 5.80 -4.19 -4.70
C ILE A 149 5.58 -2.97 -3.80
N PRO A 150 6.58 -2.08 -3.63
CA PRO A 150 6.34 -0.82 -2.93
C PRO A 150 5.25 0.00 -3.63
N GLN A 151 4.32 0.55 -2.84
CA GLN A 151 3.23 1.39 -3.32
C GLN A 151 3.79 2.60 -4.09
N LYS A 152 4.82 3.23 -3.54
CA LYS A 152 5.52 4.35 -4.16
C LYS A 152 7.02 4.07 -4.21
N PRO A 153 7.71 4.45 -5.28
CA PRO A 153 7.16 5.03 -6.52
C PRO A 153 6.60 3.98 -7.51
N TYR A 154 6.90 2.69 -7.31
CA TYR A 154 6.77 1.68 -8.37
C TYR A 154 5.34 1.30 -8.75
N HIS A 155 4.48 0.95 -7.80
CA HIS A 155 3.11 0.56 -8.11
C HIS A 155 2.34 1.69 -8.82
N ASP A 156 2.48 2.93 -8.32
CA ASP A 156 1.84 4.10 -8.92
C ASP A 156 2.38 4.39 -10.32
N ALA A 157 3.69 4.22 -10.55
CA ALA A 157 4.30 4.35 -11.87
C ALA A 157 3.77 3.36 -12.90
N ILE A 158 3.58 2.09 -12.53
CA ILE A 158 3.01 1.08 -13.44
C ILE A 158 1.60 1.48 -13.88
N HIS A 159 0.74 1.91 -12.94
CA HIS A 159 -0.61 2.37 -13.27
C HIS A 159 -0.60 3.64 -14.12
N ALA A 160 0.27 4.60 -13.80
CA ALA A 160 0.39 5.84 -14.55
C ALA A 160 0.81 5.61 -16.01
N TYR A 161 1.66 4.60 -16.25
CA TYR A 161 2.08 4.20 -17.59
C TYR A 161 1.01 3.42 -18.37
N LEU A 162 0.33 2.48 -17.71
CA LEU A 162 -0.62 1.60 -18.36
C LEU A 162 -1.99 2.24 -18.61
N ASN A 163 -2.50 3.03 -17.65
CA ASN A 163 -3.87 3.57 -17.68
C ASN A 163 -4.19 4.37 -18.95
N PRO A 164 -3.34 5.29 -19.44
CA PRO A 164 -3.60 6.02 -20.68
C PRO A 164 -3.71 5.11 -21.90
N GLN A 165 -2.94 4.02 -21.95
CA GLN A 165 -2.92 3.10 -23.09
C GLN A 165 -4.21 2.27 -23.20
N VAL A 166 -4.80 1.93 -22.05
CA VAL A 166 -6.03 1.12 -21.97
C VAL A 166 -7.30 1.96 -21.90
N ALA A 167 -7.17 3.28 -21.78
CA ALA A 167 -8.29 4.20 -21.78
C ALA A 167 -9.10 4.11 -23.08
N GLY A 168 -10.43 4.16 -22.94
CA GLY A 168 -11.35 4.10 -24.08
C GLY A 168 -11.54 2.71 -24.71
N ILE A 169 -10.90 1.65 -24.22
CA ILE A 169 -11.12 0.29 -24.73
C ILE A 169 -12.46 -0.24 -24.20
N SER A 170 -13.46 -0.34 -25.09
CA SER A 170 -14.77 -0.95 -24.83
C SER A 170 -14.66 -2.44 -24.47
N ILE A 171 -15.64 -2.94 -23.71
CA ILE A 171 -15.74 -4.36 -23.35
C ILE A 171 -15.73 -5.24 -24.60
N GLY A 172 -14.95 -6.32 -24.59
CA GLY A 172 -14.82 -7.26 -25.71
C GLY A 172 -13.77 -6.87 -26.74
N ASN A 173 -13.41 -5.58 -26.83
CA ASN A 173 -12.39 -5.07 -27.73
C ASN A 173 -10.98 -5.31 -27.18
N LYS A 174 -10.01 -5.23 -28.09
CA LYS A 174 -8.59 -5.45 -27.81
C LYS A 174 -7.69 -4.36 -28.38
N ARG A 175 -6.54 -4.14 -27.75
CA ARG A 175 -5.47 -3.24 -28.19
C ARG A 175 -4.13 -3.78 -27.70
N THR A 176 -3.09 -3.70 -28.52
CA THR A 176 -1.72 -3.96 -28.06
C THR A 176 -1.23 -2.77 -27.23
N VAL A 177 -0.77 -3.04 -26.00
CA VAL A 177 -0.22 -2.04 -25.08
C VAL A 177 1.17 -2.46 -24.63
N LYS A 178 1.96 -1.49 -24.17
CA LYS A 178 3.23 -1.73 -23.50
C LYS A 178 2.97 -2.01 -22.02
N LEU A 179 3.22 -3.24 -21.59
CA LEU A 179 3.07 -3.66 -20.20
C LEU A 179 4.44 -3.68 -19.52
N PRO A 180 4.65 -2.93 -18.42
CA PRO A 180 5.90 -2.98 -17.67
C PRO A 180 6.19 -4.40 -17.15
N VAL A 181 7.43 -4.83 -17.31
CA VAL A 181 7.87 -6.17 -16.94
C VAL A 181 8.25 -6.17 -15.46
N VAL A 182 7.40 -6.78 -14.66
CA VAL A 182 7.62 -7.04 -13.24
C VAL A 182 7.81 -8.55 -13.06
N LYS A 183 8.96 -8.97 -12.52
CA LYS A 183 9.29 -10.39 -12.37
C LYS A 183 9.36 -10.79 -10.90
N GLY A 184 9.07 -12.06 -10.65
CA GLY A 184 9.18 -12.68 -9.34
C GLY A 184 8.02 -12.35 -8.40
N PRO A 185 7.96 -13.06 -7.26
CA PRO A 185 6.92 -12.87 -6.25
C PRO A 185 7.11 -11.58 -5.43
N ILE A 186 8.33 -11.06 -5.36
CA ILE A 186 8.67 -9.78 -4.74
C ILE A 186 9.46 -8.99 -5.78
N TYR A 187 9.07 -7.74 -6.00
CA TYR A 187 9.72 -6.87 -6.97
C TYR A 187 11.21 -6.65 -6.62
N GLN A 188 12.08 -6.58 -7.64
CA GLN A 188 13.53 -6.40 -7.49
C GLN A 188 14.06 -5.39 -8.53
N PRO A 189 14.06 -4.07 -8.22
CA PRO A 189 14.59 -3.03 -9.11
C PRO A 189 16.12 -2.96 -9.14
N GLY A 190 16.81 -3.67 -8.24
CA GLY A 190 18.25 -3.58 -8.02
C GLY A 190 18.60 -3.38 -6.55
N ALA A 191 19.79 -3.80 -6.14
CA ALA A 191 20.19 -3.83 -4.72
C ALA A 191 20.26 -2.43 -4.09
N GLU A 192 20.72 -1.42 -4.85
CA GLU A 192 20.84 -0.04 -4.36
C GLU A 192 19.47 0.57 -4.05
N ALA A 193 18.52 0.47 -4.99
CA ALA A 193 17.16 0.97 -4.79
C ALA A 193 16.44 0.27 -3.62
N ILE A 194 16.66 -1.05 -3.46
CA ILE A 194 16.15 -1.80 -2.30
C ILE A 194 16.74 -1.26 -1.00
N ALA A 195 18.06 -1.03 -0.97
CA ALA A 195 18.75 -0.52 0.22
C ALA A 195 18.33 0.91 0.59
N GLU A 196 18.15 1.79 -0.40
CA GLU A 196 17.63 3.14 -0.20
C GLU A 196 16.23 3.09 0.40
N TYR A 197 15.32 2.33 -0.22
CA TYR A 197 13.95 2.19 0.26
C TYR A 197 13.89 1.63 1.69
N ALA A 198 14.67 0.58 1.96
CA ALA A 198 14.76 -0.03 3.29
C ALA A 198 15.29 0.96 4.34
N THR A 199 16.25 1.83 3.97
CA THR A 199 16.77 2.89 4.85
C THR A 199 15.68 3.92 5.16
N ALA A 200 14.99 4.40 4.12
CA ALA A 200 13.88 5.31 4.23
C ALA A 200 12.76 4.78 5.16
N ARG A 201 12.39 3.50 5.04
CA ARG A 201 11.45 2.84 5.96
C ARG A 201 11.92 2.89 7.41
N ARG A 202 13.18 2.50 7.66
CA ARG A 202 13.75 2.46 9.01
C ARG A 202 13.74 3.85 9.65
N GLU A 203 14.12 4.88 8.91
CA GLU A 203 14.11 6.26 9.39
C GLU A 203 12.70 6.75 9.70
N THR A 204 11.74 6.49 8.81
CA THR A 204 10.33 6.84 9.02
C THR A 204 9.78 6.21 10.29
N TRP A 205 10.04 4.92 10.47
CA TRP A 205 9.59 4.19 11.65
C TRP A 205 10.25 4.72 12.93
N ARG A 206 11.56 5.03 12.90
CA ARG A 206 12.28 5.64 14.02
C ARG A 206 11.67 7.00 14.38
N ALA A 207 11.42 7.84 13.39
CA ALA A 207 10.81 9.15 13.56
C ALA A 207 9.38 9.05 14.15
N ASN A 208 8.57 8.11 13.63
CA ASN A 208 7.21 7.89 14.14
C ASN A 208 7.22 7.39 15.59
N ARG A 209 8.14 6.49 15.97
CA ARG A 209 8.30 6.07 17.37
C ARG A 209 8.77 7.21 18.27
N GLN A 210 9.69 8.06 17.80
CA GLN A 210 10.15 9.21 18.57
C GLN A 210 9.01 10.23 18.78
N ALA A 211 8.23 10.51 17.72
CA ALA A 211 7.07 11.38 17.81
C ALA A 211 6.01 10.82 18.77
N GLN A 212 5.73 9.52 18.73
CA GLN A 212 4.79 8.89 19.65
C GLN A 212 5.25 8.98 21.10
N ARG A 213 6.55 8.80 21.37
CA ARG A 213 7.11 8.97 22.72
C ARG A 213 6.92 10.40 23.22
N ALA A 214 7.27 11.40 22.40
CA ALA A 214 7.08 12.80 22.77
C ALA A 214 5.61 13.13 23.08
N VAL A 215 4.65 12.58 22.33
CA VAL A 215 3.22 12.74 22.62
C VAL A 215 2.84 12.11 23.97
N ASN A 216 3.34 10.91 24.25
CA ASN A 216 3.05 10.22 25.53
C ASN A 216 3.66 10.98 26.72
N ASP A 217 4.86 11.53 26.57
CA ASP A 217 5.53 12.34 27.59
C ASP A 217 4.76 13.64 27.89
N VAL A 218 4.26 14.33 26.85
CA VAL A 218 3.40 15.53 26.99
C VAL A 218 2.05 15.20 27.62
N ALA A 219 1.49 14.02 27.33
CA ALA A 219 0.22 13.58 27.88
C ALA A 219 0.31 13.03 29.32
N GLY A 220 1.50 13.00 29.93
CA GLY A 220 1.71 12.39 31.25
C GLY A 220 1.38 10.90 31.29
N PHE A 221 1.39 10.22 30.14
CA PHE A 221 1.03 8.81 30.04
C PHE A 221 2.20 7.93 30.52
N VAL A 222 2.09 7.41 31.74
CA VAL A 222 2.95 6.32 32.21
C VAL A 222 2.41 5.02 31.61
N PRO A 223 3.13 4.35 30.68
CA PRO A 223 2.69 3.04 30.20
C PRO A 223 2.61 2.08 31.40
N PRO A 224 1.61 1.19 31.48
CA PRO A 224 1.53 0.22 32.56
C PRO A 224 2.84 -0.59 32.60
N ALA A 225 3.44 -0.68 33.78
CA ALA A 225 4.65 -1.44 34.01
C ALA A 225 4.46 -2.84 33.43
N SER A 226 5.37 -3.22 32.53
CA SER A 226 5.45 -4.56 31.98
C SER A 226 5.32 -5.55 33.13
N ILE A 227 4.30 -6.41 33.09
CA ILE A 227 4.17 -7.51 34.05
C ILE A 227 5.45 -8.32 33.95
N GLN A 228 6.34 -8.13 34.92
CA GLN A 228 7.53 -8.97 35.09
C GLN A 228 7.02 -10.42 35.18
N PRO A 229 7.62 -11.39 34.46
CA PRO A 229 7.23 -12.77 34.59
C PRO A 229 7.40 -13.16 36.06
N ARG A 230 6.28 -13.54 36.72
CA ARG A 230 6.35 -14.06 38.08
C ARG A 230 7.23 -15.30 38.05
N HIS A 231 8.36 -15.20 38.74
CA HIS A 231 9.24 -16.33 39.00
C HIS A 231 8.41 -17.34 39.82
N VAL A 232 8.02 -18.45 39.20
CA VAL A 232 7.47 -19.60 39.92
C VAL A 232 8.68 -20.31 40.51
N GLY A 233 9.04 -19.93 41.73
CA GLY A 233 9.97 -20.68 42.55
C GLY A 233 9.29 -21.96 43.04
N LEU A 234 9.93 -23.09 42.74
CA LEU A 234 9.66 -24.39 43.34
C LEU A 234 9.81 -24.32 44.87
N GLY A 235 8.84 -24.90 45.57
CA GLY A 235 8.83 -25.14 47.02
C GLY A 235 7.62 -26.00 47.37
#